data_AF-A0A9C9MJZ4-F1
#
_entry.id   AF-A0A9C9MJZ4-F1
#
_cell.length_a   1.000
_cell.length_b   1.000
_cell.length_c   1.000
_cell.angle_alpha   90.00
_cell.angle_beta   90.00
_cell.angle_gamma   90.00
#
_symmetry.space_group_name_H-M   'P 1'
#
loop_
_entity.id
_entity.type
_entity.pdbx_description
1 polymer ?
#
loop_
_entity_poly.entity_id
_entity_poly.type
_entity_poly.pdbx_seq_one_letter_code
_entity_poly.pdbx_strand_id
1 'polypeptide(L)'
;MKKSYRMVLLFILIAVSLYGQDRILVSVSPEIGTEVDREERDKYNWFQDVPNFISARFYHLADGTYDIHIQFFQNGQVNEQRRVITPESFQKDYQNTLMVEKIEDELVERHQRRRTAPIQPYRTQQVNLKLKNLEVKNVIITDI
;
A
#
# COMPACT_ATOMS: atom_id res chain seq x y z
N MET A 1 -1.37 -58.26 8.24
CA MET A 1 -1.70 -56.92 8.80
C MET A 1 -0.81 -55.76 8.31
N LYS A 2 0.35 -55.94 7.65
CA LYS A 2 1.25 -54.81 7.25
C LYS A 2 0.85 -54.05 5.96
N LYS A 3 0.08 -54.66 5.05
CA LYS A 3 -0.30 -54.02 3.76
C LYS A 3 -1.34 -52.91 3.94
N SER A 4 -2.24 -53.06 4.93
CA SER A 4 -3.31 -52.10 5.21
C SER A 4 -2.78 -50.76 5.73
N TYR A 5 -1.75 -50.78 6.59
CA TYR A 5 -1.10 -49.55 7.08
C TYR A 5 -0.40 -48.77 5.95
N ARG A 6 0.20 -49.47 4.97
CA ARG A 6 0.82 -48.81 3.80
C ARG A 6 -0.21 -48.08 2.94
N MET A 7 -1.37 -48.69 2.74
CA MET A 7 -2.51 -48.07 2.03
C MET A 7 -3.03 -46.83 2.78
N VAL A 8 -3.27 -46.96 4.09
CA VAL A 8 -3.77 -45.84 4.91
C VAL A 8 -2.78 -44.67 4.95
N LEU A 9 -1.48 -44.94 5.05
CA LEU A 9 -0.44 -43.91 5.08
C LEU A 9 -0.33 -43.18 3.72
N LEU A 10 -0.54 -43.89 2.61
CA LEU A 10 -0.63 -43.30 1.27
C LEU A 10 -1.85 -42.38 1.15
N PHE A 11 -3.01 -42.80 1.67
CA PHE A 11 -4.22 -41.97 1.68
C PHE A 11 -4.06 -40.71 2.52
N ILE A 12 -3.40 -40.80 3.68
CA ILE A 12 -3.08 -39.63 4.50
C ILE A 12 -2.16 -38.66 3.75
N LEU A 13 -1.10 -39.15 3.09
CA LEU A 13 -0.18 -38.31 2.31
C LEU A 13 -0.86 -37.62 1.12
N ILE A 14 -1.77 -38.32 0.43
CA ILE A 14 -2.54 -37.75 -0.68
C ILE A 14 -3.54 -36.69 -0.16
N ALA A 15 -4.24 -36.98 0.94
CA ALA A 15 -5.18 -36.04 1.53
C ALA A 15 -4.49 -34.74 1.98
N VAL A 16 -3.32 -34.84 2.62
CA VAL A 16 -2.52 -33.66 3.02
C VAL A 16 -2.08 -32.83 1.80
N SER A 17 -1.82 -33.48 0.66
CA SER A 17 -1.43 -32.79 -0.58
C SER A 17 -2.60 -32.09 -1.29
N LEU A 18 -3.85 -32.52 -1.04
CA LEU A 18 -5.06 -31.92 -1.59
C LEU A 18 -5.50 -30.67 -0.81
N TYR A 19 -5.32 -30.64 0.51
CA TYR A 19 -5.65 -29.48 1.36
C TYR A 19 -4.80 -28.23 1.06
N GLY A 20 -3.64 -28.37 0.41
CA GLY A 20 -2.77 -27.25 0.01
C GLY A 20 -3.13 -26.58 -1.32
N GLN A 21 -4.30 -26.87 -1.90
CA GLN A 21 -4.70 -26.37 -3.22
C GLN A 21 -5.66 -25.18 -3.20
N ASP A 22 -6.31 -24.89 -2.06
CA ASP A 22 -7.17 -23.71 -1.95
C ASP A 22 -6.30 -22.45 -1.89
N ARG A 23 -6.27 -21.72 -3.00
CA ARG A 23 -5.52 -20.47 -3.18
C ARG A 23 -6.50 -19.39 -3.58
N ILE A 24 -6.57 -18.35 -2.76
CA ILE A 24 -7.42 -17.20 -3.04
C ILE A 24 -6.50 -16.07 -3.47
N LEU A 25 -6.60 -15.61 -4.72
CA LEU A 25 -5.87 -14.44 -5.20
C LEU A 25 -6.25 -13.23 -4.34
N VAL A 26 -5.26 -12.53 -3.79
CA VAL A 26 -5.47 -11.37 -2.93
C VAL A 26 -4.86 -10.11 -3.51
N SER A 27 -5.52 -8.99 -3.24
CA SER A 27 -4.99 -7.66 -3.50
C SER A 27 -3.94 -7.31 -2.45
N VAL A 28 -2.77 -6.82 -2.86
CA VAL A 28 -1.73 -6.35 -1.91
C VAL A 28 -2.23 -5.11 -1.17
N SER A 29 -2.81 -4.19 -1.93
CA SER A 29 -3.47 -2.96 -1.45
C SER A 29 -4.50 -2.47 -2.49
N PRO A 30 -5.32 -1.46 -2.17
CA PRO A 30 -6.20 -0.83 -3.15
C PRO A 30 -5.46 -0.12 -4.30
N GLU A 31 -4.22 0.32 -4.07
CA GLU A 31 -3.42 1.08 -5.04
C GLU A 31 -2.72 0.16 -6.03
N ILE A 32 -2.24 -1.00 -5.56
CA ILE A 32 -1.52 -1.99 -6.38
C ILE A 32 -2.49 -2.98 -7.05
N GLY A 33 -3.56 -3.36 -6.37
CA GLY A 33 -4.41 -4.44 -6.85
C GLY A 33 -3.78 -5.82 -6.62
N THR A 34 -4.03 -6.75 -7.55
CA THR A 34 -3.72 -8.19 -7.41
C THR A 34 -2.40 -8.63 -8.01
N GLU A 35 -1.72 -7.75 -8.75
CA GLU A 35 -0.47 -8.06 -9.44
C GLU A 35 0.48 -6.88 -9.28
N VAL A 36 1.67 -7.16 -8.75
CA VAL A 36 2.75 -6.19 -8.61
C VAL A 36 3.52 -6.15 -9.92
N ASP A 37 3.60 -4.99 -10.55
CA ASP A 37 4.40 -4.79 -11.76
C ASP A 37 5.83 -4.30 -11.46
N ARG A 38 6.59 -4.01 -12.50
CA ARG A 38 7.98 -3.54 -12.36
C ARG A 38 8.08 -2.17 -11.70
N GLU A 39 7.18 -1.25 -12.03
CA GLU A 39 7.22 0.12 -11.50
C GLU A 39 6.95 0.11 -10.00
N GLU A 40 5.98 -0.67 -9.56
CA GLU A 40 5.66 -0.85 -8.14
C GLU A 40 6.76 -1.60 -7.38
N ARG A 41 7.31 -2.65 -7.99
CA ARG A 41 8.46 -3.40 -7.48
C ARG A 41 9.65 -2.48 -7.21
N ASP A 42 9.94 -1.57 -8.14
CA ASP A 42 11.03 -0.61 -8.01
C ASP A 42 10.69 0.50 -6.99
N LYS A 43 9.46 1.03 -7.03
CA LYS A 43 8.97 2.04 -6.09
C LYS A 43 9.10 1.58 -4.64
N TYR A 44 8.69 0.35 -4.34
CA TYR A 44 8.66 -0.19 -2.98
C TYR A 44 9.90 -1.03 -2.63
N ASN A 45 10.90 -1.07 -3.51
CA ASN A 45 12.11 -1.89 -3.34
C ASN A 45 11.82 -3.38 -3.04
N TRP A 46 10.74 -3.91 -3.59
CA TRP A 46 10.39 -5.32 -3.46
C TRP A 46 11.14 -6.18 -4.47
N PHE A 47 11.34 -7.46 -4.16
CA PHE A 47 11.91 -8.48 -5.07
C PHE A 47 13.20 -8.04 -5.81
N GLN A 48 14.04 -7.23 -5.17
CA GLN A 48 15.28 -6.72 -5.76
C GLN A 48 16.30 -7.84 -6.01
N ASP A 49 16.16 -8.94 -5.29
CA ASP A 49 16.92 -10.17 -5.44
C ASP A 49 16.53 -10.99 -6.68
N VAL A 50 15.42 -10.66 -7.35
CA VAL A 50 14.95 -11.35 -8.57
C VAL A 50 15.32 -10.55 -9.81
N PRO A 51 16.35 -10.97 -10.57
CA PRO A 51 16.71 -10.30 -11.82
C PRO A 51 15.65 -10.53 -12.90
N ASN A 52 15.51 -9.58 -13.82
CA ASN A 52 14.55 -9.63 -14.93
C ASN A 52 13.10 -9.88 -14.47
N PHE A 53 12.72 -9.28 -13.34
CA PHE A 53 11.36 -9.32 -12.82
C PHE A 53 10.33 -8.87 -13.88
N ILE A 54 9.21 -9.60 -13.92
CA ILE A 54 8.05 -9.32 -14.76
C ILE A 54 6.89 -8.88 -13.88
N SER A 55 6.44 -9.76 -12.98
CA SER A 55 5.34 -9.47 -12.07
C SER A 55 5.35 -10.37 -10.84
N ALA A 56 4.55 -10.03 -9.82
CA ALA A 56 4.28 -10.91 -8.69
C ALA A 56 2.81 -10.91 -8.30
N ARG A 57 2.27 -12.08 -7.94
CA ARG A 57 0.90 -12.23 -7.41
C ARG A 57 0.91 -12.92 -6.05
N PHE A 58 -0.03 -12.53 -5.21
CA PHE A 58 -0.17 -13.03 -3.84
C PHE A 58 -1.43 -13.87 -3.72
N TYR A 59 -1.32 -15.01 -3.07
CA TYR A 59 -2.43 -15.91 -2.80
C TYR A 59 -2.51 -16.18 -1.31
N HIS A 60 -3.70 -16.04 -0.73
CA HIS A 60 -3.97 -16.51 0.62
C HIS A 60 -4.27 -18.01 0.58
N LEU A 61 -3.60 -18.76 1.46
CA LEU A 61 -3.73 -20.20 1.59
C LEU A 61 -4.68 -20.57 2.73
N ALA A 62 -5.21 -21.81 2.69
CA ALA A 62 -6.15 -22.30 3.69
C ALA A 62 -5.58 -22.37 5.12
N ASP A 63 -4.26 -22.49 5.26
CA ASP A 63 -3.55 -22.48 6.55
C ASP A 63 -3.30 -21.05 7.10
N GLY A 64 -3.77 -20.03 6.38
CA GLY A 64 -3.61 -18.62 6.73
C GLY A 64 -2.30 -18.01 6.23
N THR A 65 -1.40 -18.78 5.62
CA THR A 65 -0.17 -18.22 5.04
C THR A 65 -0.42 -17.61 3.66
N TYR A 66 0.60 -16.92 3.13
CA TYR A 66 0.54 -16.34 1.80
C TYR A 66 1.58 -16.99 0.89
N ASP A 67 1.18 -17.30 -0.34
CA ASP A 67 2.07 -17.75 -1.40
C ASP A 67 2.24 -16.67 -2.44
N ILE A 68 3.49 -16.32 -2.75
CA ILE A 68 3.87 -15.31 -3.72
C ILE A 68 4.38 -16.01 -4.96
N HIS A 69 3.77 -15.74 -6.11
CA HIS A 69 4.22 -16.23 -7.41
C HIS A 69 4.93 -15.08 -8.11
N ILE A 70 6.23 -15.24 -8.34
CA ILE A 70 7.10 -14.22 -8.92
C ILE A 70 7.50 -14.68 -10.31
N GLN A 71 7.12 -13.93 -11.34
CA GLN A 71 7.47 -14.20 -12.72
C GLN A 71 8.71 -13.39 -13.13
N PHE A 72 9.64 -14.05 -13.81
CA PHE A 72 10.87 -13.41 -14.28
C PHE A 72 11.40 -14.06 -15.56
N PHE A 73 12.17 -13.30 -16.33
CA PHE A 73 12.74 -13.80 -17.59
C PHE A 73 14.15 -14.37 -17.38
N GLN A 74 14.34 -15.63 -17.74
CA GLN A 74 15.64 -16.30 -17.67
C GLN A 74 15.79 -17.30 -18.82
N ASN A 75 16.96 -17.32 -19.45
CA ASN A 75 17.30 -18.27 -20.54
C ASN A 75 16.30 -18.26 -21.72
N GLY A 76 15.78 -17.08 -22.08
CA GLY A 76 14.83 -16.94 -23.19
C GLY A 76 13.39 -17.32 -22.85
N GLN A 77 13.09 -17.63 -21.59
CA GLN A 77 11.78 -18.09 -21.14
C GLN A 77 11.29 -17.33 -19.91
N VAL A 78 9.97 -17.29 -19.74
CA VAL A 78 9.31 -16.84 -18.51
C VAL A 78 9.34 -17.99 -17.52
N ASN A 79 9.94 -17.73 -16.35
CA ASN A 79 10.04 -18.66 -15.24
C ASN A 79 9.22 -18.12 -14.07
N GLU A 80 8.89 -19.01 -13.13
CA GLU A 80 8.15 -18.66 -11.92
C GLU A 80 8.89 -19.17 -10.68
N GLN A 81 9.05 -18.29 -9.70
CA GLN A 81 9.53 -18.64 -8.36
C GLN A 81 8.37 -18.49 -7.38
N ARG A 82 8.26 -19.43 -6.44
CA ARG A 82 7.25 -19.38 -5.37
C ARG A 82 7.90 -19.11 -4.01
N ARG A 83 7.27 -18.25 -3.20
CA ARG A 83 7.67 -17.97 -1.82
C ARG A 83 6.47 -18.05 -0.90
N VAL A 84 6.56 -18.86 0.15
CA VAL A 84 5.53 -18.90 1.21
C VAL A 84 5.97 -18.02 2.36
N ILE A 85 5.09 -17.14 2.81
CA ILE A 85 5.33 -16.19 3.90
C ILE A 85 4.20 -16.21 4.93
N THR A 86 4.50 -15.77 6.15
CA THR A 86 3.49 -15.64 7.21
C THR A 86 2.64 -14.38 7.00
N PRO A 87 1.45 -14.30 7.62
CA PRO A 87 0.66 -13.07 7.67
C PRO A 87 1.42 -11.87 8.22
N GLU A 88 2.27 -12.09 9.22
CA GLU A 88 3.08 -11.03 9.82
C GLU A 88 4.08 -10.47 8.81
N SER A 89 4.80 -11.34 8.09
CA SER A 89 5.70 -10.91 7.00
C SER A 89 4.93 -10.22 5.88
N PHE A 90 3.74 -10.71 5.53
CA PHE A 90 2.92 -10.07 4.50
C PHE A 90 2.54 -8.64 4.90
N GLN A 91 2.06 -8.45 6.12
CA GLN A 91 1.70 -7.14 6.63
C GLN A 91 2.92 -6.22 6.75
N LYS A 92 4.01 -6.71 7.34
CA LYS A 92 5.21 -5.90 7.60
C LYS A 92 5.93 -5.48 6.33
N ASP A 93 6.16 -6.41 5.42
CA ASP A 93 7.09 -6.20 4.30
C ASP A 93 6.36 -5.59 3.09
N TYR A 94 5.05 -5.86 2.93
CA TYR A 94 4.28 -5.43 1.77
C TYR A 94 3.17 -4.42 2.09
N GLN A 95 2.47 -4.51 3.23
CA GLN A 95 1.38 -3.56 3.51
C GLN A 95 1.86 -2.31 4.25
N ASN A 96 2.73 -2.45 5.26
CA ASN A 96 3.20 -1.31 6.05
C ASN A 96 4.13 -0.40 5.24
N THR A 97 4.90 -0.96 4.31
CA THR A 97 5.73 -0.18 3.36
C THR A 97 4.89 0.83 2.58
N LEU A 98 3.65 0.47 2.22
CA LEU A 98 2.72 1.36 1.53
C LEU A 98 2.17 2.46 2.44
N MET A 99 1.97 2.16 3.72
CA MET A 99 1.49 3.16 4.69
C MET A 99 2.52 4.26 4.94
N VAL A 100 3.81 3.92 4.97
CA VAL A 100 4.90 4.91 5.17
C VAL A 100 4.94 5.88 4.00
N GLU A 101 4.94 5.39 2.77
CA GLU A 101 4.93 6.21 1.55
C GLU A 101 3.76 7.19 1.55
N LYS A 102 2.55 6.71 1.85
CA LYS A 102 1.36 7.56 1.89
C LYS A 102 1.47 8.70 2.91
N ILE A 103 2.07 8.43 4.07
CA ILE A 103 2.31 9.46 5.08
C ILE A 103 3.32 10.49 4.57
N GLU A 104 4.38 10.04 3.88
CA GLU A 104 5.39 10.94 3.30
C GLU A 104 4.78 11.84 2.22
N ASP A 105 3.99 11.28 1.30
CA ASP A 105 3.27 12.02 0.26
C ASP A 105 2.35 13.10 0.86
N GLU A 106 1.56 12.74 1.87
CA GLU A 106 0.69 13.70 2.57
C GLU A 106 1.47 14.80 3.30
N LEU A 107 2.64 14.46 3.85
CA LEU A 107 3.50 15.44 4.52
C LEU A 107 4.12 16.39 3.48
N VAL A 108 4.60 15.88 2.35
CA VAL A 108 5.14 16.69 1.25
C VAL A 108 4.07 17.66 0.74
N GLU A 109 2.86 17.17 0.48
CA GLU A 109 1.76 18.00 0.00
C GLU A 109 1.38 19.09 1.02
N ARG A 110 1.30 18.75 2.32
CA ARG A 110 1.06 19.72 3.39
C ARG A 110 2.13 20.81 3.43
N HIS A 111 3.40 20.45 3.25
CA HIS A 111 4.50 21.42 3.21
C HIS A 111 4.42 22.32 1.97
N GLN A 112 4.10 21.77 0.79
CA GLN A 112 3.92 22.55 -0.42
C GLN A 112 2.78 23.56 -0.27
N ARG A 113 1.59 23.11 0.20
CA ARG A 113 0.45 24.00 0.47
C ARG A 113 0.79 25.12 1.45
N ARG A 114 1.60 24.86 2.47
CA ARG A 114 2.08 25.89 3.41
C ARG A 114 3.04 26.89 2.76
N ARG A 115 3.88 26.45 1.82
CA ARG A 115 4.85 27.31 1.12
C ARG A 115 4.22 28.15 0.00
N THR A 116 3.18 27.64 -0.66
CA THR A 116 2.45 28.34 -1.73
C THR A 116 1.21 29.08 -1.24
N ALA A 117 0.88 28.97 0.06
CA ALA A 117 -0.16 29.76 0.67
C ALA A 117 0.15 31.26 0.46
N PRO A 118 -0.77 32.04 -0.14
CA PRO A 118 -0.55 33.47 -0.31
C PRO A 118 -0.33 34.10 1.06
N ILE A 119 0.76 34.85 1.21
CA ILE A 119 0.98 35.71 2.38
C ILE A 119 -0.19 36.70 2.38
N GLN A 120 -1.22 36.48 3.20
CA GLN A 120 -2.24 37.48 3.36
C GLN A 120 -1.57 38.71 3.96
N PRO A 121 -1.58 39.88 3.29
CA PRO A 121 -1.06 41.09 3.90
C PRO A 121 -1.96 41.40 5.10
N TYR A 122 -1.47 41.11 6.31
CA TYR A 122 -2.07 41.51 7.59
C TYR A 122 -2.38 43.01 7.67
N ARG A 123 -1.83 43.82 6.74
CA ARG A 123 -2.02 45.26 6.66
C ARG A 123 -3.37 45.68 6.08
N THR A 124 -4.04 44.89 5.24
CA THR A 124 -5.27 45.34 4.56
C THR A 124 -6.52 45.18 5.44
N GLN A 125 -6.55 44.20 6.36
CA GLN A 125 -7.69 44.01 7.26
C GLN A 125 -7.72 45.04 8.40
N GLN A 126 -6.55 45.48 8.90
CA GLN A 126 -6.47 46.48 9.97
C GLN A 126 -6.91 47.88 9.50
N VAL A 127 -6.63 48.26 8.24
CA VAL A 127 -7.04 49.55 7.68
C VAL A 127 -8.56 49.60 7.48
N ASN A 128 -9.17 48.50 7.00
CA ASN A 128 -10.63 48.43 6.80
C ASN A 128 -11.42 48.41 8.11
N LEU A 129 -10.93 47.73 9.17
CA LEU A 129 -11.57 47.83 10.49
C LEU A 129 -11.48 49.25 11.08
N LYS A 130 -10.34 49.93 10.87
CA LYS A 130 -10.15 51.29 11.39
C LYS A 130 -11.02 52.32 10.66
N LEU A 131 -11.18 52.19 9.35
CA LEU A 131 -12.05 53.06 8.54
C LEU A 131 -13.53 52.87 8.88
N LYS A 132 -13.99 51.61 9.04
CA LYS A 132 -15.37 51.31 9.42
C LYS A 132 -15.74 51.86 10.81
N ASN A 133 -14.79 51.85 11.75
CA ASN A 133 -15.01 52.44 13.07
C ASN A 133 -14.94 53.97 13.10
N LEU A 134 -14.31 54.62 12.11
CA LEU A 134 -14.35 56.08 11.96
C LEU A 134 -15.67 56.56 11.33
N GLU A 135 -16.21 55.84 10.34
CA GLU A 135 -17.53 56.16 9.77
C GLU A 135 -18.64 56.08 10.82
N VAL A 136 -18.66 55.03 11.65
CA VAL A 136 -19.68 54.87 12.70
C VAL A 136 -19.60 55.99 13.76
N LYS A 137 -18.40 56.52 14.05
CA LYS A 137 -18.22 57.56 15.06
C LYS A 137 -18.70 58.94 14.59
N ASN A 138 -18.64 59.22 13.30
CA ASN A 138 -19.09 60.52 12.74
C ASN A 138 -20.61 60.59 12.53
N VAL A 139 -21.30 59.46 12.39
CA VAL A 139 -22.77 59.44 12.30
C VAL A 139 -23.43 59.78 13.66
N ILE A 140 -22.79 59.42 14.78
CA ILE A 140 -23.38 59.61 16.12
C ILE A 140 -23.25 61.06 16.63
N ILE A 141 -22.41 61.90 16.03
CA ILE A 141 -22.17 63.29 16.51
C ILE A 141 -23.06 64.32 15.76
N THR A 142 -23.88 63.91 14.80
CA THR A 142 -24.72 64.85 14.02
C THR A 142 -26.20 64.88 14.42
N ASP A 143 -26.61 64.11 15.44
CA ASP A 143 -27.99 64.05 15.94
C ASP A 143 -28.09 64.44 17.44
N ILE A 144 -27.50 65.59 17.82
CA ILE A 144 -27.83 66.31 19.07
C ILE A 144 -27.81 67.82 18.81
#